data_AF-A0A8C5NED7-F1
#
_entry.id   AF-A0A8C5NED7-F1
#
_cell.length_a   1.000
_cell.length_b   1.000
_cell.length_c   1.000
_cell.angle_alpha   90.00
_cell.angle_beta   90.00
_cell.angle_gamma   90.00
#
_symmetry.space_group_name_H-M   'P 1'
#
loop_
_entity.id
_entity.type
_entity.pdbx_description
1 polymer ?
#
loop_
_entity_poly.entity_id
_entity_poly.type
_entity_poly.pdbx_seq_one_letter_code
_entity_poly.pdbx_strand_id
1 'polypeptide(L)'
;MSSFQIVLLPFVDYDSDKTTRKIAEVLVRKVPDDQQFLDLRVAVLGNVDSGKSTLLGVLTQGELDNGRGRARLNLFRHLHEIQTGRTSSISFEILGFNSKGEKNSNATQEGVDRY
;
A
#
# COMPACT_ATOMS: atom_id res chain seq x y z
N MET A 1 18.11 22.37 -4.66
CA MET A 1 18.73 22.34 -3.33
C MET A 1 18.00 21.22 -2.63
N SER A 2 18.62 20.04 -2.48
CA SER A 2 17.88 18.80 -2.19
C SER A 2 16.98 18.94 -0.97
N SER A 3 15.68 18.68 -1.17
CA SER A 3 14.68 18.69 -0.09
C SER A 3 14.74 17.39 0.72
N PHE A 4 14.60 17.49 2.04
CA PHE A 4 14.51 16.34 2.93
C PHE A 4 13.12 16.28 3.56
N GLN A 5 12.54 15.08 3.59
CA GLN A 5 11.32 14.80 4.35
C GLN A 5 11.71 14.12 5.65
N ILE A 6 11.24 14.68 6.77
CA ILE A 6 11.47 14.17 8.11
C ILE A 6 10.13 13.67 8.66
N VAL A 7 10.07 12.39 9.03
CA VAL A 7 8.89 11.80 9.68
C VAL A 7 9.28 11.43 11.11
N LEU A 8 8.58 12.00 12.09
CA LEU A 8 8.70 11.57 13.49
C LEU A 8 7.94 10.27 13.69
N LEU A 9 8.62 9.26 14.20
CA LEU A 9 8.00 8.04 14.69
C LEU A 9 7.58 8.23 16.16
N PRO A 10 6.69 7.37 16.69
CA PRO A 10 6.21 7.47 18.06
C PRO A 10 7.37 7.53 19.07
N PHE A 11 7.24 8.40 20.06
CA PHE A 11 8.22 8.49 21.15
C PHE A 11 8.18 7.20 21.97
N VAL A 12 9.35 6.75 22.39
CA VAL A 12 9.49 5.69 23.40
C VAL A 12 10.00 6.36 24.66
N ASP A 13 9.21 6.29 25.73
CA ASP A 13 9.66 6.74 27.05
C ASP A 13 10.72 5.75 27.55
N TYR A 14 11.90 6.27 27.88
CA TYR A 14 12.95 5.47 28.50
C TYR A 14 13.01 5.84 29.98
N ASP A 15 12.48 4.96 30.82
CA ASP A 15 12.50 5.16 32.25
C ASP A 15 13.87 4.82 32.83
N SER A 16 14.50 5.81 33.45
CA SER A 16 15.75 5.69 34.18
C SER A 16 15.55 6.39 35.51
N ASP A 17 15.80 5.65 36.58
CA ASP A 17 15.39 5.79 37.99
C ASP A 17 15.50 7.20 38.64
N LYS A 18 16.03 8.23 37.97
CA LYS A 18 16.10 9.62 38.46
C LYS A 18 15.88 10.74 37.41
N THR A 19 15.72 10.43 36.12
CA THR A 19 15.49 11.45 35.07
C THR A 19 14.67 10.89 33.91
N THR A 20 13.52 11.49 33.61
CA THR A 20 12.74 11.17 32.41
C THR A 20 13.51 11.61 31.17
N ARG A 21 13.98 10.65 30.36
CA ARG A 21 14.63 10.91 29.06
C ARG A 21 13.66 10.51 27.95
N LYS A 22 13.48 11.40 26.96
CA LYS A 22 12.68 11.11 25.78
C LYS A 22 13.60 10.68 24.65
N ILE A 23 13.27 9.57 24.01
CA ILE A 23 13.93 9.09 22.80
C ILE A 23 12.90 9.22 21.66
N ALA A 24 13.34 9.78 20.54
CA ALA A 24 12.55 9.88 19.32
C ALA A 24 13.27 9.11 18.22
N GLU A 25 12.54 8.26 17.53
CA GLU A 25 13.01 7.67 16.28
C GLU A 25 12.52 8.57 15.13
N VAL A 26 13.41 8.83 14.18
CA VAL A 26 13.13 9.73 13.07
C VAL A 26 13.56 9.07 11.77
N LEU A 27 12.65 9.04 10.80
CA LEU A 27 12.95 8.63 9.44
C LEU A 27 13.31 9.88 8.63
N VAL A 28 14.59 10.00 8.23
CA VAL A 28 15.06 11.07 7.35
C VAL A 28 15.17 10.53 5.94
N ARG A 29 14.48 11.16 5.01
CA ARG A 29 14.47 10.76 3.60
C ARG A 29 14.91 11.90 2.69
N LYS A 30 15.89 11.63 1.84
CA LYS A 30 16.23 12.54 0.74
C LYS A 30 15.16 12.42 -0.34
N VAL A 31 14.49 13.51 -0.65
CA VAL A 31 13.50 13.57 -1.73
C VAL A 31 14.15 14.28 -2.92
N PRO A 32 14.20 13.65 -4.10
CA PRO A 32 14.64 14.33 -5.32
C PRO A 32 13.79 15.59 -5.57
N ASP A 33 14.41 16.70 -5.99
CA ASP A 33 13.71 17.98 -6.16
C ASP A 33 12.63 17.92 -7.28
N ASP A 34 12.69 16.92 -8.14
CA ASP A 34 11.76 16.61 -9.23
C ASP A 34 10.66 15.60 -8.85
N GLN A 35 10.67 15.04 -7.63
CA GLN A 35 9.74 13.99 -7.22
C GLN A 35 8.78 14.47 -6.12
N GLN A 36 7.54 14.79 -6.52
CA GLN A 36 6.48 15.24 -5.60
C GLN A 36 5.85 14.10 -4.77
N PHE A 37 6.04 12.84 -5.17
CA PHE A 37 5.43 11.66 -4.54
C PHE A 37 6.34 10.44 -4.66
N LEU A 38 6.31 9.56 -3.67
CA LEU A 38 6.99 8.27 -3.73
C LEU A 38 6.12 7.26 -4.50
N ASP A 39 6.62 6.74 -5.62
CA ASP A 39 6.04 5.58 -6.31
C ASP A 39 6.78 4.29 -5.88
N LEU A 40 6.02 3.28 -5.45
CA LEU A 40 6.53 1.95 -5.10
C LEU A 40 5.73 0.90 -5.88
N ARG A 41 6.43 0.10 -6.68
CA ARG A 41 5.82 -0.99 -7.45
C ARG A 41 6.12 -2.33 -6.79
N VAL A 42 5.07 -3.02 -6.40
CA VAL A 42 5.15 -4.33 -5.75
C VAL A 42 4.47 -5.36 -6.64
N ALA A 43 5.20 -6.42 -6.98
CA ALA A 43 4.66 -7.58 -7.70
C ALA A 43 4.31 -8.70 -6.71
N VAL A 44 3.11 -9.28 -6.83
CA VAL A 44 2.69 -10.41 -6.01
C VAL A 44 2.78 -11.69 -6.86
N LEU A 45 3.64 -12.61 -6.44
CA LEU A 45 3.93 -13.88 -7.14
C LEU A 45 3.65 -15.07 -6.23
N GLY A 46 3.43 -16.26 -6.80
CA GLY A 46 3.16 -17.48 -6.04
C GLY A 46 2.28 -18.49 -6.78
N ASN A 47 2.14 -19.69 -6.20
CA ASN A 47 1.41 -20.81 -6.80
C ASN A 47 -0.08 -20.51 -7.05
N VAL A 48 -0.71 -21.28 -7.93
CA VAL A 48 -2.18 -21.23 -8.13
C VAL A 48 -2.89 -21.45 -6.79
N ASP A 49 -3.99 -20.74 -6.57
CA ASP A 49 -4.82 -20.78 -5.35
C ASP A 49 -4.17 -20.31 -4.04
N SER A 50 -2.97 -19.72 -4.09
CA SER A 50 -2.32 -19.14 -2.90
C SER A 50 -2.93 -17.83 -2.38
N GLY A 51 -4.10 -17.42 -2.91
CA GLY A 51 -4.81 -16.23 -2.45
C GLY A 51 -4.28 -14.88 -2.93
N LYS A 52 -3.35 -14.82 -3.90
CA LYS A 52 -2.73 -13.56 -4.40
C LYS A 52 -3.76 -12.49 -4.77
N SER A 53 -4.68 -12.83 -5.67
CA SER A 53 -5.70 -11.91 -6.15
C SER A 53 -6.69 -11.56 -5.03
N THR A 54 -6.95 -12.49 -4.11
CA THR A 54 -7.80 -12.23 -2.95
C THR A 54 -7.15 -11.19 -2.03
N LEU A 55 -5.86 -11.36 -1.71
CA LEU A 55 -5.10 -10.43 -0.89
C LEU A 55 -5.03 -9.05 -1.54
N LEU A 56 -4.73 -8.99 -2.84
CA LEU A 56 -4.73 -7.73 -3.58
C LEU A 56 -6.09 -7.05 -3.50
N GLY A 57 -7.19 -7.77 -3.74
CA GLY A 57 -8.55 -7.21 -3.67
C GLY A 57 -8.91 -6.68 -2.27
N VAL A 58 -8.50 -7.38 -1.21
CA VAL A 58 -8.69 -6.92 0.18
C VAL A 58 -7.87 -5.66 0.44
N LEU A 59 -6.61 -5.64 0.04
CA LEU A 59 -5.72 -4.51 0.27
C LEU A 59 -6.17 -3.27 -0.50
N THR A 60 -6.70 -3.42 -1.71
CA THR A 60 -7.06 -2.28 -2.56
C THR A 60 -8.44 -1.73 -2.23
N GLN A 61 -9.42 -2.60 -1.99
CA GLN A 61 -10.79 -2.17 -1.69
C GLN A 61 -11.07 -1.92 -0.21
N GLY A 62 -10.25 -2.48 0.70
CA GLY A 62 -10.46 -2.34 2.13
C GLY A 62 -11.60 -3.20 2.71
N GLU A 63 -12.22 -4.05 1.89
CA GLU A 63 -13.21 -5.03 2.36
C GLU A 63 -12.57 -6.39 2.59
N LEU A 64 -12.92 -7.04 3.71
CA LEU A 64 -12.49 -8.40 3.98
C LEU A 64 -13.14 -9.40 3.02
N ASP A 65 -12.36 -10.42 2.65
CA ASP A 65 -12.87 -11.52 1.85
C ASP A 65 -13.82 -12.40 2.69
N ASN A 66 -14.83 -12.98 2.05
CA ASN A 66 -15.79 -13.88 2.70
C ASN A 66 -15.32 -15.36 2.72
N GLY A 67 -14.04 -15.61 2.45
CA GLY A 67 -13.45 -16.94 2.32
C GLY A 67 -13.78 -17.65 1.01
N ARG A 68 -14.54 -17.04 0.10
CA ARG A 68 -14.87 -17.57 -1.23
C ARG A 68 -14.21 -16.80 -2.38
N GLY A 69 -13.28 -15.89 -2.07
CA GLY A 69 -12.63 -15.05 -3.08
C GLY A 69 -13.60 -14.02 -3.67
N ARG A 70 -14.50 -13.46 -2.87
CA ARG A 70 -15.31 -12.30 -3.26
C ARG A 70 -14.43 -11.09 -3.54
N ALA A 71 -13.39 -10.88 -2.73
CA ALA A 71 -12.51 -9.71 -2.86
C ALA A 71 -11.79 -9.65 -4.21
N ARG A 72 -11.41 -10.80 -4.79
CA ARG A 72 -10.71 -10.86 -6.10
C ARG A 72 -11.60 -10.61 -7.31
N LEU A 73 -12.93 -10.63 -7.16
CA LEU A 73 -13.86 -10.41 -8.29
C LEU A 73 -13.65 -9.04 -8.93
N ASN A 74 -13.27 -8.05 -8.12
CA ASN A 74 -12.96 -6.71 -8.57
C ASN A 74 -11.70 -6.61 -9.44
N LEU A 75 -10.84 -7.62 -9.39
CA LEU A 75 -9.61 -7.68 -10.18
C LEU A 75 -9.80 -8.40 -11.52
N PHE A 76 -10.91 -9.12 -11.70
CA PHE A 76 -11.20 -9.84 -12.93
C PHE A 76 -11.62 -8.88 -14.03
N ARG A 77 -11.03 -9.05 -15.21
CA ARG A 77 -11.29 -8.20 -16.38
C ARG A 77 -11.95 -8.96 -17.52
N HIS A 78 -11.84 -10.27 -17.53
CA HIS A 78 -12.39 -11.11 -18.58
C HIS A 78 -13.51 -12.00 -18.08
N LEU A 79 -14.50 -12.25 -18.95
CA LEU A 79 -15.66 -13.08 -18.62
C LEU A 79 -15.25 -14.48 -18.13
N HIS A 80 -14.24 -15.08 -18.75
CA HIS A 80 -13.77 -16.42 -18.35
C HIS A 80 -13.15 -16.43 -16.95
N GLU A 81 -12.61 -15.30 -16.46
CA GLU A 81 -12.11 -15.20 -15.07
C GLU A 81 -13.26 -15.19 -14.07
N ILE A 82 -14.34 -14.47 -14.39
CA ILE A 82 -15.55 -14.39 -13.57
C ILE A 82 -16.23 -15.77 -13.50
N GLN A 83 -16.37 -16.45 -14.64
CA GLN A 83 -17.02 -17.75 -14.74
C GLN A 83 -16.24 -18.86 -14.03
N THR A 84 -14.91 -18.88 -14.18
CA THR A 84 -14.06 -19.95 -13.62
C THR A 84 -13.55 -19.64 -12.22
N GLY A 85 -13.61 -18.38 -11.80
CA GLY A 85 -12.98 -17.91 -10.57
C GLY A 85 -11.45 -17.93 -10.61
N ARG A 86 -10.82 -18.08 -11.77
CA ARG A 86 -9.35 -18.13 -11.93
C ARG A 86 -8.82 -16.83 -12.53
N THR A 87 -7.78 -16.28 -11.91
CA THR A 87 -7.04 -15.15 -12.48
C THR A 87 -6.20 -15.64 -13.65
N SER A 88 -6.40 -15.04 -14.82
CA SER A 88 -5.69 -15.35 -16.07
C SER A 88 -4.97 -14.13 -16.67
N SER A 89 -5.21 -12.95 -16.10
CA SER A 89 -4.66 -11.67 -16.53
C SER A 89 -3.82 -11.01 -15.43
N ILE A 90 -2.94 -10.11 -15.83
CA ILE A 90 -2.13 -9.31 -14.91
C ILE A 90 -2.94 -8.09 -14.49
N SER A 91 -3.31 -8.02 -13.21
CA SER A 91 -4.02 -6.87 -12.64
C SER A 91 -3.05 -5.85 -12.03
N PHE A 92 -3.37 -4.57 -12.20
CA PHE A 92 -2.63 -3.44 -11.66
C PHE A 92 -3.58 -2.65 -10.79
N GLU A 93 -3.15 -2.37 -9.57
CA GLU A 93 -3.94 -1.67 -8.57
C GLU A 93 -3.08 -0.56 -7.97
N ILE A 94 -3.71 0.57 -7.66
CA ILE A 94 -3.03 1.75 -7.11
C ILE A 94 -3.52 1.98 -5.70
N LEU A 95 -2.58 2.16 -4.77
CA LEU A 95 -2.84 2.52 -3.38
C LEU A 95 -2.05 3.78 -3.03
N GLY A 96 -2.76 4.84 -2.65
CA GLY A 96 -2.14 6.06 -2.14
C GLY A 96 -2.20 6.15 -0.64
N PHE A 97 -1.14 6.70 -0.05
CA PHE A 97 -1.05 6.97 1.38
C PHE A 97 -0.62 8.41 1.61
N ASN A 98 -1.16 9.04 2.65
CA ASN A 98 -0.67 10.35 3.11
C ASN A 98 0.57 10.19 4.01
N SER A 99 1.14 11.30 4.46
CA SER A 99 2.33 11.31 5.33
C SER A 99 2.13 10.67 6.71
N LYS A 100 0.88 10.42 7.12
CA LYS A 100 0.51 9.70 8.34
C LYS A 100 0.29 8.20 8.11
N GLY A 101 0.42 7.71 6.88
CA GLY A 101 0.17 6.32 6.50
C GLY A 101 -1.31 5.98 6.33
N GLU A 102 -2.19 6.98 6.29
CA GLU A 102 -3.62 6.76 6.06
C GLU A 102 -3.90 6.65 4.55
N LYS A 103 -4.78 5.73 4.16
CA LYS A 103 -5.17 5.56 2.75
C LYS A 103 -5.83 6.83 2.21
N ASN A 104 -5.36 7.29 1.06
CA ASN A 104 -5.95 8.39 0.31
C ASN A 104 -6.75 7.84 -0.88
N SER A 105 -8.07 7.96 -0.85
CA SER A 105 -8.97 7.48 -1.91
C SER A 105 -8.76 8.17 -3.27
N ASN A 106 -8.25 9.40 -3.27
CA ASN A 106 -8.10 10.22 -4.47
C ASN A 106 -6.85 9.85 -5.31
N ALA A 107 -5.89 9.14 -4.72
CA ALA A 107 -4.66 8.72 -5.40
C ALA A 107 -4.92 7.70 -6.52
N THR A 108 -6.06 7.00 -6.46
CA THR A 108 -6.53 6.09 -7.51
C THR A 108 -6.78 6.84 -8.82
N GLN A 109 -7.14 8.13 -8.78
CA GLN A 109 -7.39 8.93 -9.97
C GLN A 109 -6.09 9.52 -10.55
N GLU A 110 -5.25 10.13 -9.71
CA GLU A 110 -4.01 10.79 -10.15
C GLU A 110 -2.92 9.82 -10.65
N GLY A 111 -2.93 8.57 -10.18
CA GLY A 111 -2.01 7.53 -10.65
C GLY A 111 -2.41 6.89 -11.99
N VAL A 112 -3.71 6.91 -12.33
CA VAL A 112 -4.25 6.33 -13.57
C VAL A 112 -4.02 7.27 -14.75
N ASP A 113 -4.07 8.59 -14.54
CA ASP A 113 -3.85 9.59 -15.61
C ASP A 113 -2.40 9.68 -16.11
N ARG A 114 -1.49 8.89 -15.54
CA ARG A 114 -0.07 8.85 -15.93
C ARG A 114 0.33 7.61 -16.73
N TYR A 115 -0.64 6.79 -17.14
CA TYR A 115 -0.46 5.61 -17.99
C TYR A 115 -1.46 5.55 -19.14
#